data_AF-A0A222WSL5-F1
#
_entry.id   AF-A0A222WSL5-F1
#
_cell.length_a   1.000
_cell.length_b   1.000
_cell.length_c   1.000
_cell.angle_alpha   90.00
_cell.angle_beta   90.00
_cell.angle_gamma   90.00
#
_symmetry.space_group_name_H-M   'P 1'
#
loop_
_entity.id
_entity.type
_entity.pdbx_description
1 polymer ?
#
loop_
_entity_poly.entity_id
_entity_poly.type
_entity_poly.pdbx_seq_one_letter_code
_entity_poly.pdbx_strand_id
1 'polypeptide(L)'
;MTTTLLEDQFLSMLACGAELERKKNRVRQAEGIAVAKKEGVKFGRPRRQIGPEFIQIYDKWKSGKITASDALRELRMGKTSFYRYVGEYEKNRT
;
A
#
# COMPACT_ATOMS: atom_id res chain seq x y z
N MET A 1 -0.23 42.76 30.03
CA MET A 1 1.05 42.02 30.05
C MET A 1 0.97 40.68 30.80
N THR A 2 0.02 40.49 31.75
CA THR A 2 -0.08 39.24 32.54
C THR A 2 -1.05 38.19 31.98
N THR A 3 -2.12 38.61 31.28
CA THR A 3 -3.10 37.69 30.66
C THR A 3 -2.48 36.83 29.56
N THR A 4 -1.62 37.42 28.74
CA THR A 4 -0.92 36.73 27.64
C THR A 4 0.06 35.65 28.12
N LEU A 5 0.74 35.86 29.26
CA LEU A 5 1.66 34.86 29.83
C LEU A 5 0.92 33.61 30.31
N LEU A 6 -0.23 33.80 30.97
CA LEU A 6 -1.05 32.69 31.45
C LEU A 6 -1.66 31.91 30.28
N GLU A 7 -2.14 32.62 29.26
CA GLU A 7 -2.65 32.03 28.01
C GLU A 7 -1.59 31.17 27.31
N ASP A 8 -0.36 31.66 27.17
CA ASP A 8 0.75 30.91 26.55
C ASP A 8 1.13 29.65 27.35
N GLN A 9 1.09 29.71 28.68
CA GLN A 9 1.34 28.55 29.54
C GLN A 9 0.24 27.49 29.42
N PHE A 10 -1.03 27.91 29.40
CA PHE A 10 -2.15 26.99 29.19
C PHE A 10 -2.09 26.33 27.82
N LEU A 11 -1.79 27.10 26.76
CA LEU A 11 -1.63 26.56 25.42
C LEU A 11 -0.50 25.52 25.36
N SER A 12 0.61 25.80 26.04
CA SER A 12 1.75 24.87 26.13
C SER A 12 1.39 23.57 26.85
N MET A 13 0.63 23.64 27.94
CA MET A 13 0.15 22.43 28.65
C MET A 13 -0.79 21.60 27.77
N LEU A 14 -1.74 22.23 27.06
CA LEU A 14 -2.65 21.53 26.15
C LEU A 14 -1.89 20.86 24.99
N ALA A 15 -0.91 21.55 24.42
CA ALA A 15 -0.05 20.99 23.37
C ALA A 15 0.73 19.77 23.88
N CYS A 16 1.33 19.88 25.07
CA CYS A 16 2.06 18.78 25.71
C CYS A 16 1.16 17.56 25.98
N GLY A 17 -0.07 17.79 26.47
CA GLY A 17 -1.06 16.73 26.66
C GLY A 17 -1.40 16.00 25.35
N ALA A 18 -1.70 16.76 24.30
CA ALA A 18 -2.00 16.21 22.98
C ALA A 18 -0.82 15.43 22.38
N GLU A 19 0.42 15.89 22.58
CA GLU A 19 1.62 15.17 22.16
C GLU A 19 1.80 13.84 22.91
N LEU A 20 1.60 13.86 24.23
CA LEU A 20 1.71 12.66 25.06
C LEU A 20 0.69 11.60 24.62
N GLU A 21 -0.56 12.00 24.36
CA GLU A 21 -1.60 11.10 23.87
C GLU A 21 -1.27 10.53 22.49
N ARG A 22 -0.80 11.36 21.56
CA ARG A 22 -0.35 10.89 20.23
C ARG A 22 0.76 9.85 20.34
N LYS A 23 1.75 10.07 21.22
CA LYS A 23 2.85 9.11 21.46
C LYS A 23 2.31 7.80 22.02
N LYS A 24 1.41 7.84 23.02
CA LYS A 24 0.76 6.65 23.60
C LYS A 24 -0.02 5.87 22.55
N ASN A 25 -0.80 6.54 21.71
CA ASN A 25 -1.59 5.89 20.66
C ASN A 25 -0.71 5.22 19.59
N ARG A 26 0.43 5.83 19.23
CA ARG A 26 1.40 5.23 18.31
C ARG A 26 2.02 3.95 18.85
N VAL A 27 2.38 3.92 20.14
CA VAL A 27 2.92 2.72 20.79
C VAL A 27 1.90 1.58 20.71
N ARG A 28 0.66 1.84 21.15
CA ARG A 28 -0.43 0.85 21.09
C ARG A 28 -0.75 0.39 19.67
N GLN A 29 -0.73 1.31 18.70
CA GLN A 29 -0.93 0.96 17.29
C GLN A 29 0.18 0.03 16.79
N ALA A 30 1.44 0.29 17.15
CA ALA A 30 2.56 -0.57 16.78
C ALA A 30 2.45 -1.96 17.42
N GLU A 31 2.07 -2.03 18.70
CA GLU A 31 1.78 -3.29 19.42
C GLU A 31 0.65 -4.07 18.73
N GLY A 32 -0.46 -3.41 18.41
CA GLY A 32 -1.59 -4.02 17.70
C GLY A 32 -1.22 -4.54 16.31
N ILE A 33 -0.45 -3.77 15.54
CA ILE A 33 0.09 -4.21 14.24
C ILE A 33 1.01 -5.42 14.41
N ALA A 34 1.83 -5.46 15.47
CA ALA A 34 2.72 -6.58 15.73
C ALA A 34 1.94 -7.86 16.05
N VAL A 35 0.88 -7.78 16.86
CA VAL A 35 -0.03 -8.90 17.14
C VAL A 35 -0.72 -9.38 15.87
N ALA A 36 -1.34 -8.48 15.11
CA ALA A 36 -2.02 -8.83 13.86
C ALA A 36 -1.07 -9.47 12.83
N LYS A 37 0.18 -9.00 12.73
CA LYS A 37 1.20 -9.64 11.89
C LYS A 37 1.52 -11.07 12.35
N LYS A 38 1.63 -11.31 13.67
CA LYS A 38 1.84 -12.66 14.23
C LYS A 38 0.66 -13.59 13.94
N GLU A 39 -0.56 -13.07 13.93
CA GLU A 39 -1.77 -13.79 13.57
C GLU A 39 -1.95 -13.98 12.05
N GLY A 40 -1.01 -13.48 11.23
CA GLY A 40 -1.02 -13.65 9.78
C GLY A 40 -1.88 -12.65 9.02
N VAL A 41 -2.35 -11.57 9.65
CA VAL A 41 -3.09 -10.50 8.97
C VAL A 41 -2.21 -9.87 7.89
N LYS A 42 -2.65 -9.96 6.63
CA LYS A 42 -1.99 -9.32 5.50
C LYS A 42 -2.39 -7.85 5.42
N PHE A 43 -1.46 -6.98 5.77
CA PHE A 43 -1.61 -5.53 5.64
C PHE A 43 -1.30 -5.03 4.22
N GLY A 44 -1.81 -3.84 3.92
CA GLY A 44 -1.60 -3.15 2.65
C GLY A 44 -2.65 -3.49 1.59
N ARG A 45 -2.48 -2.93 0.40
CA ARG A 45 -3.40 -3.14 -0.71
C ARG A 45 -3.35 -4.61 -1.16
N PRO A 46 -4.49 -5.31 -1.27
CA PRO A 46 -4.52 -6.66 -1.84
C PRO A 46 -3.88 -6.67 -3.23
N ARG A 47 -2.98 -7.62 -3.47
CA ARG A 47 -2.43 -7.82 -4.80
C ARG A 47 -3.55 -8.34 -5.71
N ARG A 48 -3.77 -7.69 -6.85
CA ARG A 48 -4.62 -8.26 -7.90
C ARG A 48 -3.95 -9.56 -8.37
N GLN A 49 -4.73 -10.63 -8.41
CA GLN A 49 -4.25 -11.95 -8.83
C GLN A 49 -4.11 -12.00 -10.36
N ILE A 50 -3.25 -12.88 -10.85
CA ILE A 50 -3.17 -13.19 -12.27
C ILE A 50 -4.45 -13.98 -12.61
N GLY A 51 -5.39 -13.32 -13.28
CA GLY A 51 -6.64 -13.94 -13.73
C GLY A 51 -6.51 -14.56 -15.12
N PRO A 52 -7.53 -15.32 -15.57
CA PRO A 52 -7.57 -15.93 -16.91
C PRO A 52 -7.40 -14.91 -18.04
N GLU A 53 -7.96 -13.71 -17.89
CA GLU A 53 -7.83 -12.60 -18.83
C GLU A 53 -6.36 -12.22 -19.08
N PHE A 54 -5.57 -12.14 -18.00
CA PHE A 54 -4.14 -11.85 -18.11
C PHE A 54 -3.41 -12.93 -18.90
N ILE A 55 -3.71 -14.20 -18.65
CA ILE A 55 -3.06 -15.33 -19.32
C ILE A 55 -3.34 -15.30 -20.83
N GLN A 56 -4.61 -15.09 -21.21
CA GLN A 56 -5.00 -15.02 -22.62
C GLN A 56 -4.28 -13.87 -23.36
N ILE A 57 -4.24 -12.69 -22.75
CA ILE A 57 -3.59 -11.52 -23.35
C ILE A 57 -2.06 -11.69 -23.35
N TYR A 58 -1.49 -12.27 -22.29
CA TYR A 58 -0.08 -12.63 -22.23
C TYR A 58 0.31 -13.57 -23.37
N ASP A 59 -0.45 -14.63 -23.63
CA ASP A 59 -0.12 -15.59 -24.69
C ASP A 59 -0.21 -14.94 -26.09
N LYS A 60 -1.20 -14.07 -26.33
CA LYS A 60 -1.29 -13.27 -27.57
C LYS A 60 -0.10 -12.33 -27.73
N TRP A 61 0.32 -11.67 -26.66
CA TRP A 61 1.48 -10.77 -26.69
C TRP A 61 2.79 -11.53 -26.88
N LYS A 62 2.99 -12.64 -26.16
CA LYS A 62 4.20 -13.48 -26.22
C LYS A 62 4.36 -14.14 -27.59
N SER A 63 3.25 -14.46 -28.25
CA SER A 63 3.22 -14.98 -29.63
C SER A 63 3.35 -13.89 -30.70
N GLY A 64 3.45 -12.60 -30.33
CA GLY A 64 3.59 -11.48 -31.25
C GLY A 64 2.30 -11.06 -31.97
N LYS A 65 1.14 -11.60 -31.58
CA LYS A 65 -0.16 -11.30 -32.21
C LYS A 65 -0.69 -9.91 -31.85
N ILE A 66 -0.28 -9.36 -30.70
CA ILE A 66 -0.63 -8.01 -30.25
C ILE A 66 0.61 -7.28 -29.73
N THR A 67 0.59 -5.95 -29.77
CA THR A 67 1.68 -5.15 -29.21
C THR A 67 1.58 -5.05 -27.68
N ALA A 68 2.67 -4.64 -27.03
CA ALA A 68 2.62 -4.34 -25.60
C ALA A 68 1.61 -3.23 -25.28
N SER A 69 1.48 -2.22 -26.15
CA SER A 69 0.50 -1.13 -25.99
C SER A 69 -0.95 -1.64 -26.04
N ASP A 70 -1.24 -2.59 -26.92
CA ASP A 70 -2.56 -3.21 -27.03
C ASP A 70 -2.87 -4.05 -25.79
N ALA A 71 -1.90 -4.86 -25.33
CA ALA A 71 -2.04 -5.65 -24.10
C ALA A 71 -2.32 -4.76 -22.86
N LEU A 72 -1.64 -3.62 -22.74
CA LEU A 72 -1.86 -2.65 -21.66
C LEU A 72 -3.27 -2.05 -21.70
N ARG A 73 -3.75 -1.71 -22.91
CA ARG A 73 -5.09 -1.17 -23.13
C ARG A 73 -6.17 -2.20 -22.78
N GLU A 74 -6.03 -3.43 -23.27
CA GLU A 74 -6.98 -4.52 -23.00
C GLU A 74 -7.04 -4.86 -21.50
N LEU A 75 -5.89 -4.97 -20.83
CA LEU A 75 -5.81 -5.28 -19.39
C LEU A 75 -6.14 -4.08 -18.48
N ARG A 76 -6.35 -2.89 -19.06
CA ARG A 76 -6.49 -1.61 -18.34
C ARG A 76 -5.40 -1.46 -17.27
N MET A 77 -4.16 -1.72 -17.68
CA MET A 77 -3.02 -1.84 -16.78
C MET A 77 -1.91 -0.87 -17.19
N GLY A 78 -1.23 -0.27 -16.20
CA GLY A 78 -0.04 0.53 -16.46
C GLY A 78 1.17 -0.33 -16.82
N LYS A 79 2.09 0.22 -17.61
CA LYS A 79 3.29 -0.46 -18.13
C LYS A 79 4.09 -1.20 -17.04
N THR A 80 4.34 -0.54 -15.91
CA THR A 80 5.08 -1.11 -14.77
C THR A 80 4.38 -2.31 -14.14
N SER A 81 3.06 -2.26 -14.01
CA SER A 81 2.27 -3.39 -13.49
C SER A 81 2.30 -4.56 -14.46
N PHE A 82 2.20 -4.31 -15.76
CA PHE A 82 2.23 -5.38 -16.76
C PHE A 82 3.53 -6.18 -16.73
N TYR A 83 4.68 -5.52 -16.82
CA TYR A 83 5.96 -6.25 -16.78
C TYR A 83 6.24 -6.92 -15.43
N ARG A 84 5.73 -6.36 -14.33
CA ARG A 84 5.79 -7.05 -13.04
C ARG A 84 4.98 -8.35 -13.05
N TYR A 85 3.76 -8.33 -13.61
CA TYR A 85 2.92 -9.53 -13.71
C TYR A 85 3.52 -10.55 -14.68
N VAL A 86 4.13 -10.10 -15.78
CA VAL A 86 4.87 -10.98 -16.70
C VAL A 86 5.97 -11.73 -15.95
N GLY A 87 6.82 -11.01 -15.21
CA GLY A 87 7.89 -11.63 -14.43
C GLY A 87 7.39 -12.56 -13.31
N GLU A 88 6.29 -12.20 -12.65
CA GLU A 88 5.64 -13.09 -11.65
C GLU A 88 5.05 -14.34 -12.31
N TYR A 89 4.40 -14.21 -13.47
CA TYR A 89 3.80 -15.32 -14.20
C TYR A 89 4.85 -16.31 -14.72
N GLU A 90 5.93 -15.81 -15.33
CA GLU A 90 7.01 -16.64 -15.87
C GLU A 90 7.77 -17.39 -14.75
N LYS A 91 7.98 -16.75 -13.59
CA LYS A 91 8.59 -17.40 -12.42
C LYS A 91 7.75 -18.53 -11.84
N ASN A 92 6.43 -18.35 -11.76
CA ASN A 92 5.53 -19.37 -11.21
C ASN A 92 5.32 -20.57 -12.16
N ARG A 93 5.74 -20.44 -13.43
CA ARG A 93 5.64 -21.49 -14.45
C ARG A 93 6.91 -22.35 -14.56
N THR A 94 8.00 -21.92 -13.94
CA THR A 94 9.30 -22.62 -13.89
C THR A 94 9.39 -23.40 -12.58
#